data_AF-A0A942C0W1-F1
#
_entry.id   AF-A0A942C0W1-F1
#
_cell.length_a   1.000
_cell.length_b   1.000
_cell.length_c   1.000
_cell.angle_alpha   90.00
_cell.angle_beta   90.00
_cell.angle_gamma   90.00
#
_symmetry.space_group_name_H-M   'P 1'
#
loop_
_entity.id
_entity.type
_entity.pdbx_description
1 polymer ?
#
loop_
_entity_poly.entity_id
_entity_poly.type
_entity_poly.pdbx_seq_one_letter_code
_entity_poly.pdbx_strand_id
1 'polypeptide(L)'
;MKDFDYDLGKEDLAVIAAQWHNGNSMFDEDAGFIFRGGVLIEKRGIAANLDSIPGFTEKTIKLNRNPVTSFISSEIQIAVVGRRLRYFAGRGEGRITYPQSAYEQATAEGRKLRGNLQVACYVKDFDVPIILSFTGTSSSDMVQQLKRLEKEALPVTTKNVGDNKQVTMPLRAFWLTLKPAPHSLRGSKQQSEATPPQLGLPQSFTREWLLERYVGSEPLTHFNKIVANPTFNQWLNAWQES
;
A
#
# COMPACT_ATOMS: atom_id res chain seq x y z
N MET A 1 -11.67 -28.69 11.42
CA MET A 1 -11.15 -27.38 11.89
C MET A 1 -10.17 -26.89 10.83
N LYS A 2 -10.41 -25.75 10.17
CA LYS A 2 -9.53 -25.22 9.10
C LYS A 2 -8.35 -24.47 9.74
N ASP A 3 -7.12 -24.75 9.29
CA ASP A 3 -5.86 -24.16 9.78
C ASP A 3 -5.04 -23.65 8.56
N PHE A 4 -3.94 -22.94 8.79
CA PHE A 4 -3.13 -22.31 7.72
C PHE A 4 -2.04 -23.23 7.15
N ASP A 5 -1.81 -23.21 5.82
CA ASP A 5 -0.77 -24.03 5.14
C ASP A 5 0.46 -23.21 4.70
N TYR A 6 1.63 -23.85 4.62
CA TYR A 6 2.94 -23.23 4.34
C TYR A 6 3.71 -23.98 3.24
N ASP A 7 3.79 -23.46 2.01
CA ASP A 7 4.68 -24.01 0.97
C ASP A 7 5.32 -22.90 0.11
N LEU A 8 6.48 -23.15 -0.54
CA LEU A 8 7.34 -22.12 -1.18
C LEU A 8 7.94 -22.58 -2.55
N GLY A 9 7.92 -21.71 -3.56
CA GLY A 9 8.57 -21.88 -4.88
C GLY A 9 9.13 -20.54 -5.41
N LYS A 10 9.49 -20.39 -6.71
CA LYS A 10 10.08 -19.16 -7.29
C LYS A 10 9.36 -18.67 -8.57
N GLU A 11 9.22 -17.35 -8.74
CA GLU A 11 8.73 -16.63 -9.94
C GLU A 11 9.39 -15.23 -10.07
N ASP A 12 9.54 -14.69 -11.29
CA ASP A 12 10.08 -13.35 -11.62
C ASP A 12 8.97 -12.30 -11.86
N LEU A 13 9.16 -11.04 -11.42
CA LEU A 13 8.08 -10.05 -11.24
C LEU A 13 8.06 -8.93 -12.30
N ALA A 14 7.09 -8.96 -13.21
CA ALA A 14 6.60 -7.75 -13.87
C ALA A 14 5.68 -6.98 -12.90
N VAL A 15 5.89 -5.67 -12.70
CA VAL A 15 5.13 -4.87 -11.71
C VAL A 15 4.40 -3.69 -12.34
N ILE A 16 3.17 -3.43 -11.89
CA ILE A 16 2.37 -2.27 -12.32
C ILE A 16 2.51 -1.13 -11.31
N ALA A 17 2.77 0.09 -11.79
CA ALA A 17 2.86 1.27 -10.92
C ALA A 17 1.47 1.84 -10.62
N ALA A 18 1.14 1.97 -9.34
CA ALA A 18 -0.09 2.56 -8.85
C ALA A 18 0.19 3.73 -7.89
N GLN A 19 -0.74 4.66 -7.78
CA GLN A 19 -0.64 5.81 -6.89
C GLN A 19 -1.93 6.03 -6.10
N TRP A 20 -1.78 6.34 -4.82
CA TRP A 20 -2.86 6.89 -4.02
C TRP A 20 -3.12 8.35 -4.40
N HIS A 21 -4.36 8.65 -4.75
CA HIS A 21 -4.85 9.99 -5.03
C HIS A 21 -5.87 10.41 -3.97
N ASN A 22 -5.66 11.57 -3.36
CA ASN A 22 -6.65 12.15 -2.44
C ASN A 22 -7.82 12.74 -3.24
N GLY A 23 -9.03 12.62 -2.69
CA GLY A 23 -10.22 13.30 -3.16
C GLY A 23 -10.19 14.80 -2.87
N ASN A 24 -11.14 15.52 -3.45
CA ASN A 24 -11.30 16.96 -3.32
C ASN A 24 -12.79 17.30 -3.18
N SER A 25 -13.21 17.79 -2.01
CA SER A 25 -14.62 18.08 -1.71
C SER A 25 -15.17 19.32 -2.40
N MET A 26 -14.33 20.09 -3.10
CA MET A 26 -14.81 21.18 -3.95
C MET A 26 -15.57 20.68 -5.20
N PHE A 27 -15.48 19.39 -5.51
CA PHE A 27 -16.29 18.76 -6.56
C PHE A 27 -17.54 18.13 -5.96
N ASP A 28 -18.59 17.99 -6.76
CA ASP A 28 -19.81 17.29 -6.35
C ASP A 28 -19.52 15.81 -6.08
N GLU A 29 -20.29 15.18 -5.19
CA GLU A 29 -20.15 13.75 -4.89
C GLU A 29 -20.32 12.88 -6.15
N ASP A 30 -21.16 13.33 -7.08
CA ASP A 30 -21.39 12.72 -8.40
C ASP A 30 -20.14 12.74 -9.30
N ALA A 31 -19.12 13.55 -8.99
CA ALA A 31 -17.82 13.50 -9.64
C ALA A 31 -17.04 12.20 -9.32
N GLY A 32 -17.54 11.40 -8.37
CA GLY A 32 -17.07 10.04 -8.07
C GLY A 32 -15.65 10.04 -7.53
N PHE A 33 -14.72 9.40 -8.24
CA PHE A 33 -13.31 9.28 -7.83
C PHE A 33 -12.62 10.62 -7.57
N ILE A 34 -12.97 11.68 -8.30
CA ILE A 34 -12.34 13.01 -8.09
C ILE A 34 -12.75 13.59 -6.74
N PHE A 35 -13.99 13.36 -6.33
CA PHE A 35 -14.49 13.72 -5.03
C PHE A 35 -13.89 12.82 -3.93
N ARG A 36 -13.99 11.49 -4.09
CA ARG A 36 -13.65 10.52 -3.03
C ARG A 36 -12.16 10.21 -2.89
N GLY A 37 -11.40 10.26 -3.98
CA GLY A 37 -10.05 9.71 -4.06
C GLY A 37 -10.02 8.18 -4.19
N GLY A 38 -8.80 7.63 -4.11
CA GLY A 38 -8.56 6.19 -4.19
C GLY A 38 -7.24 5.83 -4.87
N VAL A 39 -7.21 4.66 -5.51
CA VAL A 39 -6.06 4.16 -6.25
C VAL A 39 -6.21 4.47 -7.74
N LEU A 40 -5.11 4.92 -8.33
CA LEU A 40 -5.00 5.24 -9.73
C LEU A 40 -3.83 4.47 -10.36
N ILE A 41 -4.06 3.90 -11.54
CA ILE A 41 -3.04 3.25 -12.37
C ILE A 41 -3.13 3.86 -13.78
N GLU A 42 -2.08 4.55 -14.21
CA GLU A 42 -2.05 5.14 -15.56
C GLU A 42 -1.90 4.07 -16.62
N LYS A 43 -2.73 4.09 -17.67
CA LYS A 43 -2.71 3.07 -18.74
C LYS A 43 -1.38 3.02 -19.50
N ARG A 44 -0.69 4.16 -19.59
CA ARG A 44 0.64 4.27 -20.21
C ARG A 44 1.69 3.37 -19.54
N GLY A 45 1.54 3.06 -18.26
CA GLY A 45 2.47 2.26 -17.47
C GLY A 45 2.20 0.75 -17.48
N ILE A 46 1.22 0.30 -18.26
CA ILE A 46 0.74 -1.09 -18.27
C ILE A 46 1.12 -1.76 -19.60
N ALA A 47 1.41 -3.06 -19.56
CA ALA A 47 1.62 -3.85 -20.77
C ALA A 47 0.39 -3.78 -21.71
N ALA A 48 0.63 -3.76 -23.02
CA ALA A 48 -0.39 -3.50 -24.04
C ALA A 48 -1.55 -4.52 -24.09
N ASN A 49 -1.42 -5.67 -23.40
CA ASN A 49 -2.37 -6.77 -23.36
C ASN A 49 -3.27 -6.79 -22.12
N LEU A 50 -3.21 -5.79 -21.24
CA LEU A 50 -4.08 -5.72 -20.07
C LEU A 50 -5.27 -4.79 -20.34
N ASP A 51 -6.40 -5.38 -20.70
CA ASP A 51 -7.63 -4.65 -21.05
C ASP A 51 -8.48 -4.27 -19.83
N SER A 52 -8.31 -4.95 -18.70
CA SER A 52 -9.06 -4.67 -17.48
C SER A 52 -8.28 -5.04 -16.22
N ILE A 53 -8.58 -4.35 -15.11
CA ILE A 53 -8.08 -4.69 -13.77
C ILE A 53 -9.30 -4.88 -12.86
N PRO A 54 -9.46 -6.04 -12.20
CA PRO A 54 -10.57 -6.31 -11.30
C PRO A 54 -10.74 -5.23 -10.22
N GLY A 55 -11.97 -4.74 -10.07
CA GLY A 55 -12.29 -3.67 -9.12
C GLY A 55 -11.89 -2.26 -9.56
N PHE A 56 -11.37 -2.08 -10.78
CA PHE A 56 -11.08 -0.77 -11.35
C PHE A 56 -11.99 -0.45 -12.53
N THR A 57 -12.25 0.85 -12.70
CA THR A 57 -12.94 1.40 -13.87
C THR A 57 -11.95 2.21 -14.71
N GLU A 58 -11.92 2.00 -16.03
CA GLU A 58 -11.14 2.86 -16.91
C GLU A 58 -11.85 4.22 -17.07
N LYS A 59 -11.13 5.31 -16.83
CA LYS A 59 -11.65 6.67 -16.99
C LYS A 59 -10.53 7.64 -17.38
N THR A 60 -10.86 8.61 -18.23
CA THR A 60 -9.99 9.77 -18.46
C THR A 60 -10.26 10.81 -17.40
N ILE A 61 -9.24 11.18 -16.64
CA ILE A 61 -9.30 12.22 -15.62
C ILE A 61 -8.27 13.32 -15.89
N LYS A 62 -8.49 14.52 -15.34
CA LYS A 62 -7.52 15.62 -15.46
C LYS A 62 -6.52 15.56 -14.30
N LEU A 63 -5.29 15.11 -14.58
CA LEU A 63 -4.16 15.18 -13.65
C LEU A 63 -3.26 16.35 -14.04
N ASN A 64 -3.02 17.29 -13.13
CA ASN A 64 -2.20 18.50 -13.40
C ASN A 64 -2.62 19.24 -14.68
N ARG A 65 -3.94 19.36 -14.92
CA ARG A 65 -4.56 19.95 -16.12
C ARG A 65 -4.44 19.15 -17.41
N ASN A 66 -3.73 18.02 -17.41
CA ASN A 66 -3.60 17.14 -18.56
C ASN A 66 -4.61 15.98 -18.47
N PRO A 67 -5.32 15.64 -19.55
CA PRO A 67 -6.14 14.44 -19.58
C PRO A 67 -5.24 13.19 -19.56
N VAL A 68 -5.50 12.28 -18.62
CA VAL A 68 -4.78 11.02 -18.48
C VAL A 68 -5.82 9.90 -18.37
N THR A 69 -5.69 8.89 -19.22
CA THR A 69 -6.52 7.67 -19.15
C THR A 69 -5.91 6.71 -18.15
N SER A 70 -6.71 6.33 -17.16
CA SER A 70 -6.27 5.53 -16.02
C SER A 70 -7.33 4.53 -15.61
N PHE A 71 -6.89 3.42 -15.02
CA PHE A 71 -7.73 2.56 -14.21
C PHE A 71 -7.82 3.16 -12.80
N ILE A 72 -9.03 3.44 -12.34
CA ILE A 72 -9.28 4.06 -11.03
C ILE A 72 -10.19 3.20 -10.17
N SER A 73 -9.96 3.20 -8.87
CA SER A 73 -10.83 2.56 -7.89
C SER A 73 -10.81 3.31 -6.56
N SER A 74 -11.98 3.49 -5.95
CA SER A 74 -12.10 4.04 -4.59
C SER A 74 -12.09 2.95 -3.51
N GLU A 75 -12.15 1.67 -3.88
CA GLU A 75 -12.08 0.59 -2.89
C GLU A 75 -11.49 -0.67 -3.54
N ILE A 76 -10.40 -1.18 -2.98
CA ILE A 76 -9.75 -2.42 -3.43
C ILE A 76 -9.40 -3.30 -2.24
N GLN A 77 -9.33 -4.62 -2.47
CA GLN A 77 -8.78 -5.56 -1.49
C GLN A 77 -7.33 -5.87 -1.87
N ILE A 78 -6.40 -5.69 -0.93
CA ILE A 78 -4.97 -5.88 -1.17
C ILE A 78 -4.33 -6.83 -0.16
N ALA A 79 -3.36 -7.63 -0.62
CA ALA A 79 -2.44 -8.38 0.24
C ALA A 79 -1.06 -7.72 0.19
N VAL A 80 -0.60 -7.21 1.33
CA VAL A 80 0.67 -6.46 1.40
C VAL A 80 1.85 -7.42 1.51
N VAL A 81 2.67 -7.48 0.46
CA VAL A 81 3.81 -8.39 0.35
C VAL A 81 5.08 -7.77 0.94
N GLY A 82 5.27 -6.47 0.73
CA GLY A 82 6.39 -5.73 1.27
C GLY A 82 6.19 -4.22 1.15
N ARG A 83 7.05 -3.46 1.82
CA ARG A 83 7.00 -1.99 1.76
C ARG A 83 8.38 -1.39 1.95
N ARG A 84 8.60 -0.24 1.33
CA ARG A 84 9.79 0.59 1.54
C ARG A 84 9.39 2.04 1.73
N LEU A 85 10.14 2.75 2.58
CA LEU A 85 9.88 4.12 2.95
C LEU A 85 11.17 4.93 2.82
N ARG A 86 11.05 6.10 2.20
CA ARG A 86 12.07 7.14 2.24
C ARG A 86 11.42 8.48 2.47
N TYR A 87 12.24 9.48 2.77
CA TYR A 87 11.82 10.85 2.92
C TYR A 87 12.41 11.71 1.80
N PHE A 88 11.83 12.88 1.59
CA PHE A 88 12.39 13.87 0.69
C PHE A 88 12.09 15.29 1.12
N ALA A 89 12.99 16.21 0.80
CA ALA A 89 12.80 17.65 0.91
C ALA A 89 12.84 18.30 -0.48
N GLY A 90 12.19 19.45 -0.62
CA GLY A 90 12.16 20.20 -1.88
C GLY A 90 11.09 19.73 -2.89
N ARG A 91 11.15 20.27 -4.11
CA ARG A 91 10.27 19.96 -5.25
C ARG A 91 11.10 19.95 -6.54
N GLY A 92 10.64 19.20 -7.55
CA GLY A 92 11.28 19.17 -8.87
C GLY A 92 12.73 18.70 -8.83
N GLU A 93 13.59 19.37 -9.59
CA GLU A 93 15.03 19.04 -9.73
C GLU A 93 15.84 19.26 -8.44
N GLY A 94 15.39 20.13 -7.53
CA GLY A 94 16.01 20.36 -6.22
C GLY A 94 15.59 19.36 -5.13
N ARG A 95 15.00 18.22 -5.51
CA ARG A 95 14.50 17.22 -4.56
C ARG A 95 15.67 16.39 -4.02
N ILE A 96 15.89 16.48 -2.72
CA ILE A 96 16.84 15.65 -1.99
C ILE A 96 16.08 14.52 -1.31
N THR A 97 16.51 13.28 -1.49
CA THR A 97 15.95 12.10 -0.81
C THR A 97 16.78 11.70 0.39
N TYR A 98 16.13 11.13 1.39
CA TYR A 98 16.76 10.68 2.62
C TYR A 98 16.25 9.27 2.94
N PRO A 99 17.13 8.34 3.34
CA PRO A 99 16.72 7.04 3.83
C PRO A 99 15.98 7.21 5.16
N GLN A 100 15.24 6.18 5.57
CA GLN A 100 14.49 6.23 6.84
C GLN A 100 15.41 6.46 8.05
N SER A 101 16.61 5.88 8.04
CA SER A 101 17.62 6.02 9.10
C SER A 101 18.11 7.46 9.28
N ALA A 102 18.10 8.29 8.23
CA ALA A 102 18.55 9.68 8.28
C ALA A 102 17.44 10.67 8.68
N TYR A 103 16.22 10.19 9.00
CA TYR A 103 15.07 11.05 9.27
C TYR A 103 15.32 12.03 10.42
N GLU A 104 15.81 11.54 11.56
CA GLU A 104 16.02 12.35 12.76
C GLU A 104 17.11 13.40 12.54
N GLN A 105 18.24 13.01 11.93
CA GLN A 105 19.32 13.93 11.59
C GLN A 105 18.85 15.02 10.63
N ALA A 106 18.22 14.67 9.51
CA ALA A 106 17.75 15.65 8.54
C ALA A 106 16.68 16.59 9.13
N THR A 107 15.84 16.08 10.05
CA THR A 107 14.88 16.92 10.78
C THR A 107 15.58 17.89 11.73
N ALA A 108 16.62 17.44 12.45
CA ALA A 108 17.43 18.28 13.33
C ALA A 108 18.19 19.38 12.55
N GLU A 109 18.57 19.11 11.31
CA GLU A 109 19.12 20.10 10.36
C GLU A 109 18.05 21.06 9.77
N GLY A 110 16.81 20.99 10.25
CA GLY A 110 15.71 21.88 9.85
C GLY A 110 15.07 21.52 8.50
N ARG A 111 15.32 20.33 7.95
CA ARG A 111 14.70 19.89 6.68
C ARG A 111 13.23 19.58 6.89
N LYS A 112 12.37 20.15 6.04
CA LYS A 112 10.94 19.83 6.00
C LYS A 112 10.71 18.58 5.15
N LEU A 113 10.77 17.43 5.78
CA LEU A 113 10.66 16.13 5.13
C LEU A 113 9.21 15.74 4.81
N ARG A 114 9.01 15.12 3.65
CA ARG A 114 7.76 14.46 3.25
C ARG A 114 8.03 12.98 3.01
N GLY A 115 7.16 12.12 3.51
CA GLY A 115 7.27 10.67 3.31
C GLY A 115 6.95 10.26 1.87
N ASN A 116 7.63 9.23 1.41
CA ASN A 116 7.35 8.50 0.18
C ASN A 116 7.36 7.01 0.52
N LEU A 117 6.16 6.44 0.66
CA LEU A 117 5.96 5.03 0.93
C LEU A 117 5.61 4.33 -0.39
N GLN A 118 6.26 3.21 -0.64
CA GLN A 118 5.82 2.25 -1.66
C GLN A 118 5.46 0.94 -1.01
N VAL A 119 4.29 0.42 -1.37
CA VAL A 119 3.76 -0.86 -0.92
C VAL A 119 3.68 -1.78 -2.13
N ALA A 120 4.42 -2.89 -2.08
CA ALA A 120 4.23 -3.98 -3.02
C ALA A 120 3.07 -4.84 -2.53
N CYS A 121 2.06 -5.02 -3.36
CA CYS A 121 0.86 -5.76 -3.00
C CYS A 121 0.22 -6.44 -4.20
N TYR A 122 -0.58 -7.45 -3.91
CA TYR A 122 -1.52 -8.03 -4.88
C TYR A 122 -2.89 -7.42 -4.66
N VAL A 123 -3.63 -7.21 -5.73
CA VAL A 123 -5.06 -6.90 -5.68
C VAL A 123 -5.80 -8.23 -5.75
N LYS A 124 -6.86 -8.39 -4.96
CA LYS A 124 -7.66 -9.62 -4.98
C LYS A 124 -8.20 -9.88 -6.39
N ASP A 125 -8.16 -11.14 -6.79
CA ASP A 125 -8.58 -11.62 -8.11
C ASP A 125 -7.71 -11.09 -9.28
N PHE A 126 -6.52 -10.55 -8.96
CA PHE A 126 -5.57 -10.03 -9.95
C PHE A 126 -4.15 -10.55 -9.70
N ASP A 127 -3.63 -11.31 -10.66
CA ASP A 127 -2.38 -12.07 -10.50
C ASP A 127 -1.11 -11.26 -10.77
N VAL A 128 -1.24 -9.98 -11.13
CA VAL A 128 -0.09 -9.10 -11.34
C VAL A 128 0.12 -8.22 -10.11
N PRO A 129 1.33 -8.24 -9.51
CA PRO A 129 1.66 -7.37 -8.39
C PRO A 129 1.66 -5.90 -8.79
N ILE A 130 1.20 -5.04 -7.88
CA ILE A 130 1.25 -3.59 -8.03
C ILE A 130 2.18 -2.97 -6.99
N ILE A 131 2.89 -1.91 -7.40
CA ILE A 131 3.62 -1.02 -6.49
C ILE A 131 2.76 0.22 -6.25
N LEU A 132 2.10 0.27 -5.09
CA LEU A 132 1.25 1.36 -4.69
C LEU A 132 2.04 2.43 -3.93
N SER A 133 2.06 3.65 -4.47
CA SER A 133 2.80 4.78 -3.91
C SER A 133 1.92 5.74 -3.12
N PHE A 134 2.38 6.13 -1.93
CA PHE A 134 1.77 7.13 -1.06
C PHE A 134 2.78 8.23 -0.75
N THR A 135 2.35 9.50 -0.74
CA THR A 135 3.26 10.64 -0.56
C THR A 135 2.74 11.65 0.47
N GLY A 136 3.66 12.24 1.23
CA GLY A 136 3.29 13.18 2.29
C GLY A 136 2.48 12.51 3.39
N THR A 137 1.37 13.14 3.81
CA THR A 137 0.55 12.66 4.93
C THR A 137 -0.03 11.26 4.72
N SER A 138 -0.47 10.93 3.50
CA SER A 138 -1.02 9.60 3.19
C SER A 138 -0.01 8.47 3.44
N SER A 139 1.29 8.73 3.25
CA SER A 139 2.33 7.76 3.60
C SER A 139 2.40 7.50 5.11
N SER A 140 2.28 8.53 5.93
CA SER A 140 2.27 8.40 7.39
C SER A 140 1.03 7.64 7.87
N ASP A 141 -0.15 7.97 7.34
CA ASP A 141 -1.42 7.33 7.71
C ASP A 141 -1.40 5.82 7.38
N MET A 142 -0.87 5.47 6.21
CA MET A 142 -0.72 4.07 5.81
C MET A 142 0.33 3.33 6.67
N VAL A 143 1.48 3.95 6.96
CA VAL A 143 2.51 3.37 7.84
C VAL A 143 1.95 3.08 9.24
N GLN A 144 1.16 3.99 9.80
CA GLN A 144 0.58 3.80 11.13
C GLN A 144 -0.39 2.62 11.17
N GLN A 145 -1.25 2.48 10.16
CA GLN A 145 -2.19 1.37 10.07
C GLN A 145 -1.49 0.02 9.87
N LEU A 146 -0.44 -0.02 9.06
CA LEU A 146 0.39 -1.22 8.88
C LEU A 146 1.12 -1.60 10.18
N LYS A 147 1.70 -0.62 10.90
CA LYS A 147 2.31 -0.85 12.22
C LYS A 147 1.29 -1.37 13.23
N ARG A 148 0.06 -0.88 13.19
CA ARG A 148 -1.02 -1.35 14.07
C ARG A 148 -1.35 -2.82 13.78
N LEU A 149 -1.49 -3.21 12.52
CA LEU A 149 -1.66 -4.61 12.13
C LEU A 149 -0.51 -5.49 12.63
N GLU A 150 0.74 -5.07 12.39
CA GLU A 150 1.95 -5.77 12.83
C GLU A 150 1.97 -5.98 14.36
N LYS A 151 1.58 -4.95 15.13
CA LYS A 151 1.65 -4.95 16.59
C LYS A 151 0.46 -5.63 17.28
N GLU A 152 -0.75 -5.46 16.74
CA GLU A 152 -1.99 -5.84 17.43
C GLU A 152 -2.68 -7.03 16.77
N ALA A 153 -2.62 -7.15 15.43
CA ALA A 153 -3.37 -8.17 14.70
C ALA A 153 -2.55 -9.45 14.50
N LEU A 154 -1.32 -9.34 14.01
CA LEU A 154 -0.50 -10.51 13.72
C LEU A 154 -0.31 -11.42 14.95
N PRO A 155 -0.04 -10.91 16.17
CA PRO A 155 0.13 -11.76 17.35
C PRO A 155 -1.05 -12.68 17.66
N VAL A 156 -2.28 -12.33 17.26
CA VAL A 156 -3.50 -13.16 17.42
C VAL A 156 -3.42 -14.46 16.61
N THR A 157 -2.55 -14.51 15.61
CA THR A 157 -2.35 -15.67 14.73
C THR A 157 -1.26 -16.62 15.24
N THR A 158 -0.59 -16.26 16.35
CA THR A 158 0.57 -17.00 16.85
C THR A 158 0.16 -18.41 17.28
N LYS A 159 0.95 -19.39 16.84
CA LYS A 159 0.78 -20.80 17.19
C LYS A 159 2.11 -21.39 17.64
N ASN A 160 2.07 -22.29 18.63
CA ASN A 160 3.21 -23.11 19.01
C ASN A 160 3.41 -24.23 17.98
N VAL A 161 4.62 -24.34 17.42
CA VAL A 161 5.00 -25.33 16.42
C VAL A 161 6.20 -26.11 16.95
N GLY A 162 5.94 -27.15 17.75
CA GLY A 162 6.97 -27.97 18.41
C GLY A 162 7.56 -27.34 19.68
N ASP A 163 8.67 -27.90 20.16
CA ASP A 163 9.32 -27.50 21.41
C ASP A 163 9.84 -26.05 21.33
N ASN A 164 9.10 -25.13 21.98
CA ASN A 164 9.43 -23.71 22.18
C ASN A 164 9.50 -22.82 20.93
N LYS A 165 9.03 -23.25 19.76
CA LYS A 165 8.96 -22.38 18.59
C LYS A 165 7.56 -21.80 18.40
N GLN A 166 7.46 -20.48 18.36
CA GLN A 166 6.24 -19.77 17.99
C GLN A 166 6.33 -19.27 16.56
N VAL A 167 5.25 -19.43 15.80
CA VAL A 167 5.12 -18.93 14.44
C VAL A 167 3.88 -18.04 14.36
N THR A 168 4.05 -16.88 13.75
CA THR A 168 3.00 -15.88 13.53
C THR A 168 2.80 -15.72 12.02
N MET A 169 1.56 -15.58 11.58
CA MET A 169 1.27 -15.32 10.16
C MET A 169 1.90 -14.00 9.70
N PRO A 170 2.46 -13.95 8.48
CA PRO A 170 2.93 -12.70 7.91
C PRO A 170 1.76 -11.82 7.46
N LEU A 171 1.99 -10.50 7.32
CA LEU A 171 0.99 -9.54 6.88
C LEU A 171 0.33 -9.91 5.53
N ARG A 172 1.11 -10.44 4.59
CA ARG A 172 0.65 -10.90 3.27
C ARG A 172 -0.36 -12.05 3.31
N ALA A 173 -0.57 -12.67 4.47
CA ALA A 173 -1.59 -13.71 4.64
C ALA A 173 -3.02 -13.16 4.70
N PHE A 174 -3.22 -11.83 4.68
CA PHE A 174 -4.53 -11.22 4.83
C PHE A 174 -4.88 -10.25 3.68
N TRP A 175 -6.11 -10.39 3.17
CA TRP A 175 -6.76 -9.39 2.33
C TRP A 175 -7.23 -8.21 3.19
N LEU A 176 -6.75 -7.01 2.86
CA LEU A 176 -7.08 -5.77 3.55
C LEU A 176 -7.84 -4.86 2.61
N THR A 177 -8.96 -4.29 3.07
CA THR A 177 -9.73 -3.34 2.27
C THR A 177 -9.09 -1.96 2.35
N LEU A 178 -8.53 -1.49 1.24
CA LEU A 178 -8.02 -0.14 1.10
C LEU A 178 -9.09 0.77 0.49
N LYS A 179 -9.46 1.83 1.20
CA LYS A 179 -10.44 2.83 0.78
C LYS A 179 -10.14 4.23 1.34
N PRO A 180 -10.70 5.30 0.78
CA PRO A 180 -10.59 6.64 1.33
C PRO A 180 -11.32 6.76 2.67
N ALA A 181 -10.67 7.37 3.65
CA ALA A 181 -11.32 7.90 4.83
C ALA A 181 -12.10 9.18 4.48
N PRO A 182 -13.03 9.63 5.35
CA PRO A 182 -13.74 10.89 5.16
C PRO A 182 -12.80 12.08 4.94
N HIS A 183 -13.31 13.09 4.23
CA HIS A 183 -12.61 14.35 4.03
C HIS A 183 -12.19 14.97 5.35
N SER A 184 -10.94 15.44 5.40
CA SER A 184 -10.41 16.10 6.57
C SER A 184 -9.35 17.13 6.21
N LEU A 185 -9.34 18.23 6.95
CA LEU A 185 -8.32 19.26 6.82
C LEU A 185 -7.02 18.79 7.49
N ARG A 186 -5.90 19.00 6.81
CA ARG A 186 -4.56 18.58 7.24
C ARG A 186 -3.55 19.70 7.01
N GLY A 187 -2.68 19.94 8.00
CA GLY A 187 -1.62 20.95 7.96
C GLY A 187 -1.74 21.98 9.09
N SER A 188 -0.60 22.44 9.60
CA SER A 188 -0.55 23.35 10.77
C SER A 188 -0.59 24.85 10.41
N LYS A 189 -0.21 25.23 9.18
CA LYS A 189 -0.18 26.63 8.70
C LYS A 189 -0.98 26.87 7.44
N GLN A 190 -0.94 25.92 6.51
CA GLN A 190 -1.83 25.88 5.34
C GLN A 190 -2.55 24.54 5.42
N GLN A 191 -3.84 24.60 5.71
CA GLN A 191 -4.68 23.41 5.71
C GLN A 191 -4.99 23.05 4.26
N SER A 192 -4.73 21.81 3.90
CA SER A 192 -5.18 21.20 2.66
C SER A 192 -6.12 20.07 3.03
N GLU A 193 -7.19 19.96 2.27
CA GLU A 193 -8.09 18.82 2.42
C GLU A 193 -7.42 17.54 1.90
N ALA A 194 -7.69 16.44 2.58
CA ALA A 194 -7.28 15.11 2.14
C ALA A 194 -8.35 14.07 2.49
N THR A 195 -8.37 13.00 1.70
CA THR A 195 -9.04 11.73 2.01
C THR A 195 -7.96 10.67 2.26
N PRO A 196 -7.51 10.51 3.51
CA PRO A 196 -6.43 9.56 3.82
C PRO A 196 -6.73 8.13 3.39
N PRO A 197 -5.72 7.31 3.06
CA PRO A 197 -5.92 5.88 2.86
C PRO A 197 -6.32 5.20 4.17
N GLN A 198 -7.24 4.24 4.10
CA GLN A 198 -7.70 3.46 5.25
C GLN A 198 -7.80 1.97 4.91
N LEU A 199 -7.26 1.11 5.78
CA LEU A 199 -7.21 -0.36 5.63
C LEU A 199 -8.43 -1.11 6.20
N GLY A 200 -9.54 -0.42 6.47
CA GLY A 200 -10.76 -1.03 7.00
C GLY A 200 -10.55 -1.79 8.31
N LEU A 201 -9.60 -1.35 9.14
CA LEU A 201 -9.23 -2.05 10.38
C LEU A 201 -10.33 -1.93 11.45
N PRO A 202 -10.61 -3.01 12.21
CA PRO A 202 -11.58 -3.00 13.28
C PRO A 202 -11.04 -2.22 14.48
N GLN A 203 -11.89 -1.96 15.47
CA GLN A 203 -11.45 -1.39 16.75
C GLN A 203 -10.61 -2.39 17.56
N SER A 204 -10.96 -3.67 17.52
CA SER A 204 -10.20 -4.77 18.13
C SER A 204 -9.99 -5.90 17.12
N PHE A 205 -8.83 -6.55 17.16
CA PHE A 205 -8.53 -7.68 16.30
C PHE A 205 -8.94 -8.98 16.97
N THR A 206 -9.76 -9.77 16.29
CA THR A 206 -10.15 -11.12 16.71
C THR A 206 -9.64 -12.15 15.72
N ARG A 207 -9.60 -13.42 16.15
CA ARG A 207 -9.21 -14.52 15.28
C ARG A 207 -10.20 -14.68 14.13
N GLU A 208 -11.48 -14.52 14.40
CA GLU A 208 -12.57 -14.62 13.42
C GLU A 208 -12.41 -13.57 12.32
N TRP A 209 -12.14 -12.31 12.69
CA TRP A 209 -11.93 -11.23 11.73
C TRP A 209 -10.75 -11.49 10.80
N LEU A 210 -9.67 -12.08 11.33
CA LEU A 210 -8.48 -12.47 10.55
C LEU A 210 -8.74 -13.67 9.65
N LEU A 211 -9.51 -14.66 10.12
CA LEU A 211 -9.87 -15.84 9.33
C LEU A 211 -10.73 -15.47 8.11
N GLU A 212 -11.69 -14.54 8.26
CA GLU A 212 -12.48 -14.01 7.14
C GLU A 212 -11.64 -13.34 6.05
N ARG A 213 -10.44 -12.87 6.42
CA ARG A 213 -9.53 -12.15 5.54
C ARG A 213 -8.35 -12.99 5.11
N TYR A 214 -8.24 -14.23 5.57
CA TYR A 214 -7.14 -15.09 5.18
C TYR A 214 -7.15 -15.31 3.67
N VAL A 215 -5.99 -15.13 3.04
CA VAL A 215 -5.89 -15.22 1.57
C VAL A 215 -6.04 -16.64 1.02
N GLY A 216 -5.91 -17.66 1.88
CA GLY A 216 -5.83 -19.05 1.45
C GLY A 216 -4.39 -19.52 1.25
N SER A 217 -4.20 -20.82 1.19
CA SER A 217 -2.88 -21.46 1.11
C SER A 217 -2.17 -21.22 -0.23
N GLU A 218 -2.90 -21.31 -1.33
CA GLU A 218 -2.35 -21.11 -2.67
C GLU A 218 -1.86 -19.67 -2.90
N PRO A 219 -2.66 -18.60 -2.67
CA PRO A 219 -2.15 -17.23 -2.78
C PRO A 219 -1.01 -16.94 -1.80
N LEU A 220 -1.09 -17.43 -0.56
CA LEU A 220 -0.02 -17.24 0.42
C LEU A 220 1.30 -17.88 -0.04
N THR A 221 1.22 -19.09 -0.57
CA THR A 221 2.37 -19.80 -1.15
C THR A 221 3.00 -18.95 -2.25
N HIS A 222 2.20 -18.48 -3.22
CA HIS A 222 2.65 -17.59 -4.29
C HIS A 222 3.30 -16.31 -3.73
N PHE A 223 2.67 -15.61 -2.78
CA PHE A 223 3.24 -14.39 -2.18
C PHE A 223 4.55 -14.65 -1.44
N ASN A 224 4.71 -15.81 -0.81
CA ASN A 224 5.97 -16.16 -0.19
C ASN A 224 7.08 -16.39 -1.22
N LYS A 225 6.78 -16.94 -2.40
CA LYS A 225 7.73 -17.07 -3.53
C LYS A 225 8.31 -15.72 -3.90
N ILE A 226 7.44 -14.73 -4.00
CA ILE A 226 7.79 -13.35 -4.33
C ILE A 226 8.72 -12.75 -3.28
N VAL A 227 8.42 -12.90 -1.98
CA VAL A 227 9.28 -12.39 -0.90
C VAL A 227 10.65 -13.07 -0.91
N ALA A 228 10.71 -14.35 -1.30
CA ALA A 228 11.97 -15.08 -1.43
C ALA A 228 12.77 -14.71 -2.70
N ASN A 229 12.19 -13.98 -3.67
CA ASN A 229 12.89 -13.58 -4.88
C ASN A 229 13.99 -12.53 -4.55
N PRO A 230 15.26 -12.75 -4.94
CA PRO A 230 16.34 -11.80 -4.71
C PRO A 230 16.09 -10.40 -5.29
N THR A 231 15.47 -10.30 -6.47
CA THR A 231 15.12 -9.03 -7.14
C THR A 231 14.11 -8.25 -6.30
N PHE A 232 13.15 -8.93 -5.68
CA PHE A 232 12.21 -8.31 -4.76
C PHE A 232 12.92 -7.76 -3.52
N ASN A 233 13.86 -8.51 -2.95
CA ASN A 233 14.66 -8.07 -1.81
C ASN A 233 15.57 -6.88 -2.16
N GLN A 234 16.16 -6.84 -3.35
CA GLN A 234 16.89 -5.67 -3.84
C GLN A 234 15.98 -4.45 -3.90
N TRP A 235 14.77 -4.58 -4.45
CA TRP A 235 13.78 -3.50 -4.46
C TRP A 235 13.42 -3.03 -3.05
N LEU A 236 13.20 -3.96 -2.11
CA LEU A 236 12.82 -3.67 -0.73
C LEU A 236 13.89 -2.85 -0.01
N ASN A 237 15.16 -3.17 -0.25
CA ASN A 237 16.30 -2.56 0.44
C ASN A 237 16.88 -1.34 -0.29
N ALA A 238 16.50 -1.09 -1.54
CA ALA A 238 17.07 -0.01 -2.37
C ALA A 238 16.97 1.41 -1.76
N TRP A 239 16.11 1.63 -0.78
CA TRP A 239 15.93 2.94 -0.10
C TRP A 239 16.49 2.99 1.33
N GLN A 240 17.15 1.92 1.79
CA GLN A 240 17.74 1.87 3.12
C GLN A 240 19.16 2.46 3.15
N GLU A 241 19.86 2.43 2.00
CA GLU A 241 21.26 2.82 1.87
C GLU A 241 21.47 4.14 1.09
N SER A 242 20.39 4.73 0.54
CA SER A 242 20.41 5.88 -0.38
C SER A 242 19.92 7.18 0.24
#